data_AF-A0A8T4I995-F1
#
_entry.id   AF-A0A8T4I995-F1
#
_cell.length_a   1.000
_cell.length_b   1.000
_cell.length_c   1.000
_cell.angle_alpha   90.00
_cell.angle_beta   90.00
_cell.angle_gamma   90.00
#
_symmetry.space_group_name_H-M   'P 1'
#
loop_
_entity.id
_entity.type
_entity.pdbx_description
1 polymer ?
#
loop_
_entity_poly.entity_id
_entity_poly.type
_entity_poly.pdbx_seq_one_letter_code
_entity_poly.pdbx_strand_id
1 'polypeptide(L)'
;MSAHVFANQFSSTAGASSIREFSVSMRLSLADVGALWAVAADKLMQSGDLDMDDVIDVIGPQEDPSLADCLAVVVGPVPPAGCEVRDFSIEEVVPQGDVQAEAATLAA
;
A
#
# COMPACT_ATOMS: atom_id res chain seq x y z
N MET A 1 -16.57 -33.84 14.33
CA MET A 1 -16.97 -32.98 13.19
C MET A 1 -15.89 -31.93 13.04
N SER A 2 -14.92 -32.16 12.14
CA SER A 2 -13.83 -31.22 11.86
C SER A 2 -13.84 -30.96 10.36
N ALA A 3 -14.03 -29.71 9.97
CA ALA A 3 -14.05 -29.28 8.58
C ALA A 3 -12.64 -29.32 8.00
N HIS A 4 -12.48 -30.03 6.88
CA HIS A 4 -11.28 -29.99 6.07
C HIS A 4 -11.23 -28.64 5.33
N VAL A 5 -10.17 -27.87 5.57
CA VAL A 5 -9.82 -26.68 4.79
C VAL A 5 -9.45 -27.14 3.37
N PHE A 6 -10.20 -26.65 2.38
CA PHE A 6 -10.03 -26.96 0.96
C PHE A 6 -8.77 -26.25 0.44
N ALA A 7 -7.72 -27.01 0.15
CA ALA A 7 -6.58 -26.51 -0.62
C ALA A 7 -7.02 -26.36 -2.09
N ASN A 8 -7.22 -25.11 -2.53
CA ASN A 8 -7.53 -24.83 -3.92
C ASN A 8 -6.24 -24.93 -4.76
N GLN A 9 -5.96 -26.14 -5.23
CA GLN A 9 -4.88 -26.42 -6.18
C GLN A 9 -5.29 -25.95 -7.57
N PHE A 10 -4.87 -24.73 -7.96
CA PHE A 10 -4.88 -24.32 -9.36
C PHE A 10 -3.76 -25.04 -10.11
N SER A 11 -4.03 -26.25 -10.61
CA SER A 11 -3.23 -26.85 -11.66
C SER A 11 -3.51 -26.13 -12.97
N SER A 12 -2.61 -25.23 -13.38
CA SER A 12 -2.66 -24.61 -14.70
C SER A 12 -1.54 -25.17 -15.56
N THR A 13 -1.87 -26.17 -16.39
CA THR A 13 -0.97 -26.71 -17.42
C THR A 13 -1.24 -25.97 -18.73
N ALA A 14 -0.51 -24.88 -18.99
CA ALA A 14 -0.50 -24.20 -20.27
C ALA A 14 0.90 -23.63 -20.55
N GLY A 15 1.36 -23.75 -21.80
CA GLY A 15 2.74 -23.60 -22.28
C GLY A 15 3.65 -22.60 -21.55
N ALA A 16 4.91 -23.02 -21.35
CA ALA A 16 5.98 -22.24 -20.73
C ALA A 16 6.32 -20.97 -21.55
N SER A 17 5.43 -19.99 -21.50
CA SER A 17 5.81 -18.59 -21.62
C SER A 17 6.65 -18.28 -20.38
N SER A 18 7.87 -17.82 -20.59
CA SER A 18 8.75 -17.45 -19.48
C SER A 18 8.19 -16.19 -18.83
N ILE A 19 7.35 -16.37 -17.81
CA ILE A 19 6.86 -15.28 -16.98
C ILE A 19 8.08 -14.65 -16.31
N ARG A 20 8.30 -13.37 -16.58
CA ARG A 20 9.38 -12.59 -15.97
C ARG A 20 8.77 -11.71 -14.91
N GLU A 21 9.22 -11.90 -13.68
CA GLU A 21 8.78 -11.12 -12.54
C GLU A 21 9.81 -10.03 -12.25
N PHE A 22 9.31 -8.82 -11.99
CA PHE A 22 10.12 -7.67 -11.62
C PHE A 22 9.53 -7.05 -10.35
N SER A 23 10.37 -6.79 -9.36
CA SER A 23 9.97 -6.05 -8.16
C SER A 23 10.42 -4.60 -8.29
N VAL A 24 9.50 -3.68 -8.03
CA VAL A 24 9.74 -2.23 -8.03
C VAL A 24 9.37 -1.73 -6.64
N SER A 25 10.34 -1.17 -5.91
CA SER A 25 10.12 -0.61 -4.57
C SER A 25 10.28 0.90 -4.59
N MET A 26 9.33 1.62 -3.98
CA MET A 26 9.35 3.08 -3.88
C MET A 26 9.14 3.51 -2.42
N ARG A 27 9.95 4.46 -1.95
CA ARG A 27 9.79 5.09 -0.63
C ARG A 27 9.39 6.54 -0.81
N LEU A 28 8.39 6.98 -0.05
CA LEU A 28 7.88 8.34 -0.07
C LEU A 28 8.01 8.97 1.32
N SER A 29 8.23 10.27 1.34
CA SER A 29 8.15 11.09 2.55
C SER A 29 6.97 12.03 2.40
N LEU A 30 6.03 11.95 3.34
CA LEU A 30 4.87 12.82 3.36
C LEU A 30 5.25 14.14 4.05
N ALA A 31 5.19 15.25 3.29
CA ALA A 31 5.51 16.58 3.80
C ALA A 31 4.27 17.44 4.08
N ASP A 32 3.16 17.17 3.36
CA ASP A 32 1.92 17.91 3.45
C ASP A 32 0.72 16.95 3.36
N VAL A 33 0.08 16.77 4.52
CA VAL A 33 -1.08 15.88 4.67
C VAL A 33 -2.30 16.44 3.94
N GLY A 34 -2.52 17.76 3.99
CA GLY A 34 -3.68 18.40 3.37
C GLY A 34 -3.61 18.34 1.85
N ALA A 35 -2.42 18.54 1.28
CA ALA A 35 -2.20 18.38 -0.15
C ALA A 35 -2.41 16.93 -0.61
N LEU A 36 -1.96 15.94 0.17
CA LEU A 36 -2.20 14.52 -0.12
C LEU A 36 -3.71 14.21 -0.15
N TRP A 37 -4.44 14.63 0.89
CA TRP A 37 -5.89 14.40 0.98
C TRP A 37 -6.63 15.04 -0.21
N ALA A 38 -6.30 16.28 -0.56
CA ALA A 38 -6.95 16.98 -1.67
C ALA A 38 -6.76 16.26 -3.02
N VAL A 39 -5.56 15.72 -3.28
CA VAL A 39 -5.29 14.94 -4.50
C VAL A 39 -6.02 13.60 -4.48
N ALA A 40 -6.12 12.95 -3.31
CA ALA A 40 -6.86 11.70 -3.17
C ALA A 40 -8.37 11.92 -3.41
N ALA A 41 -8.96 12.96 -2.80
CA ALA A 41 -10.35 13.34 -2.98
C ALA A 41 -10.66 13.66 -4.46
N ASP A 42 -9.83 14.48 -5.10
CA ASP A 42 -9.97 14.83 -6.52
C ASP A 42 -9.95 13.59 -7.42
N LYS A 43 -9.05 12.63 -7.15
CA LYS A 43 -8.99 11.36 -7.89
C LYS A 43 -10.24 10.50 -7.70
N LEU A 44 -10.76 10.40 -6.49
CA LEU A 44 -11.98 9.63 -6.20
C LEU A 44 -13.18 10.25 -6.91
N MET A 45 -13.33 11.58 -6.84
CA MET A 45 -14.41 12.30 -7.51
C MET A 45 -14.32 12.22 -9.04
N GLN A 46 -13.11 12.11 -9.60
CA GLN A 46 -12.93 11.89 -11.05
C GLN A 46 -13.25 10.45 -11.49
N SER A 47 -13.26 9.49 -10.56
CA SER A 47 -13.42 8.07 -10.87
C SER A 47 -14.88 7.61 -11.04
N GLY A 48 -15.87 8.42 -10.63
CA GLY A 48 -17.30 8.11 -10.81
C GLY A 48 -18.21 8.89 -9.84
N ASP A 49 -19.49 8.50 -9.78
CA ASP A 49 -20.59 9.08 -8.97
C ASP A 49 -20.39 8.99 -7.44
N LEU A 50 -19.16 9.15 -6.94
CA LEU A 50 -18.91 9.32 -5.51
C LEU A 50 -19.16 10.78 -5.15
N ASP A 51 -19.94 11.00 -4.10
CA ASP A 51 -20.08 12.32 -3.50
C ASP A 51 -18.99 12.55 -2.44
N MET A 52 -19.04 13.71 -1.78
CA MET A 52 -18.05 14.05 -0.75
C MET A 52 -18.18 13.17 0.50
N ASP A 53 -19.39 12.69 0.82
CA ASP A 53 -19.60 11.82 1.97
C ASP A 53 -18.97 10.45 1.71
N ASP A 54 -19.11 9.91 0.49
CA ASP A 54 -18.42 8.69 0.07
C ASP A 54 -16.89 8.85 0.10
N VAL A 55 -16.37 10.01 -0.32
CA VAL A 55 -14.92 10.30 -0.23
C VAL A 55 -14.45 10.25 1.22
N ILE A 56 -15.18 10.90 2.14
CA ILE A 56 -14.85 10.92 3.56
C ILE A 56 -14.89 9.51 4.16
N ASP A 57 -15.84 8.67 3.74
CA ASP A 57 -15.92 7.27 4.18
C ASP A 57 -14.71 6.43 3.73
N VAL A 58 -14.11 6.76 2.58
CA VAL A 58 -12.95 6.03 2.04
C VAL A 58 -11.62 6.52 2.61
N ILE A 59 -11.40 7.85 2.67
CA ILE A 59 -10.08 8.42 3.03
C ILE A 59 -10.08 9.21 4.34
N GLY A 60 -11.19 9.22 5.07
CA GLY A 60 -11.37 10.00 6.29
C GLY A 60 -11.61 11.50 6.03
N PRO A 61 -12.04 12.25 7.06
CA PRO A 61 -12.22 13.69 6.98
C PRO A 61 -10.88 14.41 6.81
N GLN A 62 -10.91 15.65 6.29
CA GLN A 62 -9.68 16.41 6.04
C GLN A 62 -8.90 16.73 7.33
N GLU A 63 -9.58 16.87 8.47
CA GLU A 63 -8.97 17.15 9.76
C GLU A 63 -8.29 15.93 10.40
N ASP A 64 -8.73 14.72 10.04
CA ASP A 64 -8.18 13.45 10.53
C ASP A 64 -8.18 12.39 9.40
N PRO A 65 -7.30 12.57 8.40
CA PRO A 65 -7.34 11.75 7.20
C PRO A 65 -6.66 10.40 7.41
N SER A 66 -7.21 9.36 6.78
CA SER A 66 -6.53 8.07 6.66
C SER A 66 -5.39 8.17 5.65
N LEU A 67 -4.17 8.34 6.14
CA LEU A 67 -2.97 8.53 5.30
C LEU A 67 -2.69 7.33 4.39
N ALA A 68 -2.93 6.12 4.90
CA ALA A 68 -2.73 4.89 4.14
C ALA A 68 -3.70 4.79 2.95
N ASP A 69 -4.98 5.09 3.17
CA ASP A 69 -6.00 5.06 2.12
C ASP A 69 -5.80 6.22 1.13
N CYS A 70 -5.46 7.42 1.62
CA CYS A 70 -5.07 8.52 0.75
C CYS A 70 -3.91 8.13 -0.17
N LEU A 71 -2.84 7.52 0.36
CA LEU A 71 -1.73 7.04 -0.44
C LEU A 71 -2.16 5.94 -1.40
N ALA A 72 -3.01 5.00 -1.00
CA ALA A 72 -3.49 3.93 -1.88
C ALA A 72 -4.20 4.49 -3.11
N VAL A 73 -5.04 5.51 -2.94
CA VAL A 73 -5.71 6.22 -4.04
C VAL A 73 -4.70 6.98 -4.91
N VAL A 74 -3.73 7.66 -4.30
CA VAL A 74 -2.81 8.54 -5.02
C VAL A 74 -1.72 7.77 -5.76
N VAL A 75 -1.14 6.73 -5.15
CA VAL A 75 0.02 6.00 -5.67
C VAL A 75 -0.32 4.59 -6.15
N GLY A 76 -1.58 4.17 -6.01
CA GLY A 76 -2.09 2.92 -6.54
C GLY A 76 -1.66 2.72 -7.99
N PRO A 77 -0.90 1.65 -8.30
CA PRO A 77 -0.30 1.49 -9.62
C PRO A 77 -1.37 1.19 -10.66
N VAL A 78 -1.36 1.94 -11.77
CA VAL A 78 -2.06 1.54 -12.99
C VAL A 78 -1.13 0.60 -13.76
N PRO A 79 -1.47 -0.70 -13.92
CA PRO A 79 -0.59 -1.65 -14.59
C PRO A 79 -0.30 -1.22 -16.03
N PRO A 80 0.96 -1.15 -16.46
CA PRO A 80 1.31 -0.97 -17.87
C PRO A 80 0.75 -2.10 -18.74
N ALA A 81 0.58 -1.84 -20.04
CA ALA A 81 0.10 -2.87 -20.98
C ALA A 81 0.98 -4.13 -20.93
N GLY A 82 0.36 -5.29 -20.68
CA GLY A 82 1.05 -6.58 -20.57
C GLY A 82 1.67 -6.86 -19.19
N CYS A 83 1.50 -5.95 -18.22
CA CYS A 83 1.84 -6.18 -16.83
C CYS A 83 0.60 -6.40 -15.99
N GLU A 84 0.76 -7.08 -14.86
CA GLU A 84 -0.24 -7.20 -13.81
C GLU A 84 0.42 -6.84 -12.48
N VAL A 85 -0.32 -6.16 -11.60
CA VAL A 85 0.16 -5.88 -10.25
C VAL A 85 -0.05 -7.15 -9.42
N ARG A 86 1.04 -7.76 -8.96
CA ARG A 86 0.99 -8.99 -8.15
C ARG A 86 0.85 -8.70 -6.66
N ASP A 87 1.56 -7.68 -6.18
CA ASP A 87 1.53 -7.23 -4.79
C ASP A 87 1.59 -5.69 -4.77
N PHE A 88 0.80 -5.08 -3.89
CA PHE A 88 0.85 -3.66 -3.58
C PHE A 88 0.49 -3.48 -2.10
N SER A 89 1.42 -2.90 -1.35
CA SER A 89 1.28 -2.65 0.07
C SER A 89 1.80 -1.25 0.40
N ILE A 90 1.19 -0.63 1.41
CA ILE A 90 1.62 0.65 1.98
C ILE A 90 1.92 0.37 3.45
N GLU A 91 3.16 0.63 3.84
CA GLU A 91 3.63 0.46 5.20
C GLU A 91 4.25 1.77 5.68
N GLU A 92 3.83 2.24 6.86
CA GLU A 92 4.51 3.33 7.53
C GLU A 92 5.84 2.81 8.09
N VAL A 93 6.94 3.29 7.53
CA VAL A 93 8.26 2.97 8.04
C VAL A 93 8.55 3.93 9.18
N VAL A 94 8.38 3.46 10.42
CA VAL A 94 8.89 4.17 11.59
C VAL A 94 10.41 4.08 11.55
N PRO A 95 11.14 5.20 11.39
CA PRO A 95 12.59 5.16 11.46
C PRO A 95 12.97 4.63 12.84
N GLN A 96 13.56 3.44 12.91
CA GLN A 96 14.15 2.93 14.13
C GLN A 96 15.27 3.88 14.49
N GLY A 97 15.04 4.77 15.46
CA GLY A 97 16.13 5.51 16.08
C GLY A 97 17.11 4.49 16.62
N ASP A 98 18.35 4.54 16.15
CA ASP A 98 19.44 3.69 16.64
C ASP A 98 19.53 3.83 18.16
N VAL A 99 18.96 2.87 18.90
CA VAL A 99 19.24 2.69 20.33
C VAL A 99 20.60 2.00 20.42
N GLN A 100 21.66 2.76 20.18
CA GLN A 100 23.03 2.34 20.38
C GLN A 100 23.63 3.18 21.51
N ALA A 101 23.25 2.85 22.75
CA ALA A 101 23.88 3.40 23.94
C ALA A 101 24.07 2.32 25.03
N GLU A 102 25.35 2.00 25.24
CA GLU A 102 25.97 1.55 26.50
C GLU A 102 25.82 0.07 26.94
N ALA A 103 26.79 -0.75 26.51
CA ALA A 103 27.37 -1.79 27.36
C ALA A 103 28.87 -1.90 27.09
N ALA A 104 29.62 -0.87 27.47
CA ALA A 104 31.07 -0.95 27.58
C ALA A 104 31.47 -0.43 28.97
N THR A 105 32.11 -1.32 29.75
CA THR A 105 32.92 -1.09 30.97
C THR A 105 32.35 -1.68 32.26
N LEU A 106 32.62 -2.97 32.48
CA LEU A 106 33.10 -3.62 33.73
C LEU A 106 33.23 -5.11 33.36
N ALA A 107 34.38 -5.79 33.40
CA ALA A 107 35.37 -5.83 34.45
C ALA A 107 36.77 -6.13 33.87
N ALA A 108 37.75 -5.37 34.35
CA ALA A 108 39.14 -5.81 34.48
C ALA A 108 39.37 -6.20 35.94
#